data_AF-A0A258GHW2-F1
#
_entry.id   AF-A0A258GHW2-F1
#
_cell.length_a   1.000
_cell.length_b   1.000
_cell.length_c   1.000
_cell.angle_alpha   90.00
_cell.angle_beta   90.00
_cell.angle_gamma   90.00
#
_symmetry.space_group_name_H-M   'P 1'
#
loop_
_entity.id
_entity.type
_entity.pdbx_description
1 polymer ?
#
loop_
_entity_poly.entity_id
_entity_poly.type
_entity_poly.pdbx_seq_one_letter_code
_entity_poly.pdbx_strand_id
1 'polypeptide(L)'
;MIRMSVEEYQETQDRLKGLPASQPTIIGNRVEKKKASKHRNVRVRIDNINFASKVEGRRYQQLKFLEDQGAWYTPFTRPGMTGPYKIRQ
;
A
#
# COMPACT_ATOMS: atom_id res chain seq x y z
N MET A 1 -15.21 -29.96 37.71
CA MET A 1 -13.91 -30.51 37.30
C MET A 1 -14.12 -32.00 37.09
N ILE A 2 -14.14 -32.48 35.85
CA ILE A 2 -14.42 -33.89 35.54
C ILE A 2 -13.15 -34.68 35.90
N ARG A 3 -13.22 -35.57 36.90
CA ARG A 3 -12.14 -36.51 37.22
C ARG A 3 -12.39 -37.78 36.40
N MET A 4 -11.62 -37.98 35.35
CA MET A 4 -11.62 -39.27 34.64
C MET A 4 -10.88 -40.30 35.48
N SER A 5 -11.31 -41.56 35.40
CA SER A 5 -10.58 -42.68 35.99
C SER A 5 -9.28 -42.94 35.20
N VAL A 6 -8.32 -43.62 35.82
CA VAL A 6 -7.03 -43.95 35.18
C VAL A 6 -7.25 -44.83 33.94
N GLU A 7 -8.27 -45.68 33.96
CA GLU A 7 -8.62 -46.58 32.87
C GLU A 7 -9.23 -45.81 31.68
N GLU A 8 -10.11 -44.85 31.95
CA GLU A 8 -10.67 -43.96 30.92
C GLU A 8 -9.58 -43.11 30.27
N TYR A 9 -8.58 -42.70 31.05
CA TYR A 9 -7.42 -41.98 30.53
C TYR A 9 -6.61 -42.87 29.57
N GLN A 10 -6.37 -44.12 29.94
CA GLN A 10 -5.59 -45.03 29.12
C GLN A 10 -6.32 -45.37 27.81
N GLU A 11 -7.63 -45.62 27.87
CA GLU A 11 -8.45 -45.89 26.69
C GLU A 11 -8.51 -44.69 25.74
N THR A 12 -8.57 -43.47 26.27
CA THR A 12 -8.51 -42.27 25.44
C THR A 12 -7.15 -42.10 24.77
N GLN A 13 -6.04 -42.41 25.46
CA GLN A 13 -4.72 -42.39 24.83
C GLN A 13 -4.60 -43.42 23.71
N ASP A 14 -5.09 -44.64 23.92
CA ASP A 14 -5.01 -45.70 22.90
C ASP A 14 -5.87 -45.40 21.68
N ARG A 15 -7.06 -44.80 21.87
CA ARG A 15 -7.89 -44.29 20.75
C ARG A 15 -7.19 -43.19 19.97
N LEU A 16 -6.53 -42.25 20.66
CA LEU A 16 -5.81 -41.14 20.02
C LEU A 16 -4.59 -41.61 19.23
N LYS A 17 -3.97 -42.73 19.62
CA LYS A 17 -2.75 -43.27 19.02
C LYS A 17 -2.93 -43.77 17.58
N GLY A 18 -4.15 -44.17 17.21
CA GLY A 18 -4.48 -44.70 15.88
C GLY A 18 -5.00 -43.67 14.89
N LEU A 19 -5.25 -42.42 15.31
CA LEU A 19 -5.66 -41.39 14.38
C LEU A 19 -4.46 -40.95 13.52
N PRO A 20 -4.62 -40.85 12.18
CA PRO A 20 -3.60 -40.19 11.39
C PRO A 20 -3.48 -38.77 11.94
N ALA A 21 -2.27 -38.36 12.31
CA ALA A 21 -2.00 -37.00 12.73
C ALA A 21 -2.50 -36.08 11.62
N SER A 22 -3.69 -35.49 11.78
CA SER A 22 -4.16 -34.48 10.87
C SER A 22 -3.21 -33.31 11.12
N GLN A 23 -2.24 -33.16 10.22
CA GLN A 23 -1.35 -32.02 10.32
C GLN A 23 -2.27 -30.80 10.25
N PRO A 24 -2.21 -29.88 11.23
CA PRO A 24 -2.90 -28.62 11.05
C PRO A 24 -2.31 -28.03 9.77
N THR A 25 -3.14 -27.91 8.72
CA THR A 25 -2.76 -27.17 7.53
C THR A 25 -2.57 -25.75 7.99
N ILE A 26 -1.32 -25.37 8.28
CA ILE A 26 -0.95 -23.98 8.53
C ILE A 26 -1.18 -23.29 7.19
N ILE A 27 -2.36 -22.70 7.00
CA ILE A 27 -2.65 -21.75 5.94
C ILE A 27 -1.92 -20.46 6.35
N GLY A 28 -0.59 -20.54 6.38
CA GLY A 28 0.25 -19.37 6.49
C GLY A 28 0.08 -18.60 5.20
N ASN A 29 -0.19 -17.29 5.30
CA ASN A 29 -0.02 -16.41 4.17
C ASN A 29 1.42 -16.61 3.67
N ARG A 30 1.58 -17.29 2.53
CA ARG A 30 2.87 -17.49 1.90
C ARG A 30 3.37 -16.11 1.50
N VAL A 31 4.18 -15.49 2.36
CA VAL A 31 4.88 -14.26 2.01
C VAL A 31 5.93 -14.67 0.99
N GLU A 32 5.54 -14.70 -0.28
CA GLU A 32 6.48 -14.82 -1.38
C GLU A 32 7.47 -13.66 -1.25
N LYS A 33 8.71 -14.00 -0.88
CA LYS A 33 9.82 -13.05 -0.91
C LYS A 33 10.11 -12.74 -2.38
N LYS A 34 9.33 -11.83 -2.97
CA LYS A 34 9.60 -11.32 -4.32
C LYS A 34 10.92 -10.58 -4.26
N LYS A 35 11.91 -11.05 -5.02
CA LYS A 35 13.16 -10.30 -5.20
C LYS A 35 12.80 -8.92 -5.74
N ALA A 36 13.35 -7.87 -5.12
CA ALA A 36 13.15 -6.52 -5.61
C ALA A 36 13.63 -6.46 -7.08
N SER A 37 12.82 -5.86 -7.94
CA SER A 37 13.17 -5.63 -9.35
C SER A 37 14.56 -4.98 -9.44
N LYS A 38 15.45 -5.53 -10.28
CA LYS A 38 16.78 -4.99 -10.56
C LYS A 38 16.74 -3.54 -11.05
N HIS A 39 15.59 -3.08 -11.54
CA HIS A 39 15.37 -1.75 -12.11
C HIS A 39 14.67 -0.78 -11.15
N ARG A 40 14.58 -1.11 -9.86
CA ARG A 40 13.69 -0.38 -8.93
C ARG A 40 14.10 1.08 -8.69
N ASN A 41 15.38 1.43 -8.86
CA ASN A 41 15.87 2.80 -8.64
C ASN A 41 16.73 3.27 -9.83
N VAL A 42 16.08 3.76 -10.88
CA VAL A 42 16.77 4.52 -11.93
C VAL A 42 16.80 5.98 -11.50
N ARG A 43 18.01 6.51 -11.29
CA ARG A 43 18.21 7.95 -11.10
C ARG A 43 17.88 8.66 -12.40
N VAL A 44 17.07 9.71 -12.32
CA VAL A 44 16.69 10.53 -13.48
C VAL A 44 17.08 11.98 -13.23
N ARG A 45 17.40 12.69 -14.31
CA ARG A 45 17.72 14.12 -14.26
C ARG A 45 16.66 14.87 -15.05
N ILE A 46 16.02 15.85 -14.43
CA ILE A 46 14.96 16.70 -15.02
C ILE A 46 15.27 18.13 -14.58
N ASP A 47 15.28 19.09 -15.50
CA ASP A 47 15.50 20.51 -15.20
C ASP A 47 16.76 20.77 -14.35
N ASN A 48 17.85 20.04 -14.65
CA ASN A 48 19.10 20.05 -13.89
C ASN A 48 19.03 19.58 -12.44
N ILE A 49 17.92 18.98 -12.02
CA ILE A 49 17.73 18.36 -10.70
C ILE A 49 17.88 16.84 -10.83
N ASN A 50 18.62 16.22 -9.91
CA ASN A 50 18.78 14.76 -9.84
C ASN A 50 17.72 14.15 -8.90
N PHE A 51 17.00 13.13 -9.36
CA PHE A 51 15.98 12.41 -8.58
C PHE A 51 16.45 10.99 -8.24
N ALA A 52 16.08 10.49 -7.05
CA ALA A 52 16.48 9.18 -6.59
C ALA A 52 15.72 8.06 -7.32
N SER A 53 14.52 8.38 -7.83
CA SER A 53 13.72 7.45 -8.64
C SER A 53 12.94 8.15 -9.77
N LYS A 54 12.53 7.34 -10.77
CA LYS A 54 11.62 7.78 -11.85
C LYS A 54 10.24 8.22 -11.34
N VAL A 55 9.79 7.67 -10.20
CA VAL A 55 8.50 8.04 -9.61
C VAL A 55 8.56 9.47 -9.06
N GLU A 56 9.64 9.80 -8.35
CA GLU A 56 9.88 11.15 -7.85
C GLU A 56 10.00 12.18 -8.97
N GLY A 57 10.78 11.87 -10.01
CA GLY A 57 10.89 12.75 -11.18
C GLY A 57 9.55 13.03 -11.87
N ARG A 58 8.68 12.02 -11.97
CA ARG A 58 7.31 12.20 -12.49
C ARG A 58 6.47 13.09 -11.60
N ARG A 59 6.54 12.91 -10.28
CA ARG A 59 5.81 13.76 -9.32
C ARG A 59 6.25 15.22 -9.44
N TYR A 60 7.55 15.48 -9.60
CA TYR A 60 8.07 16.84 -9.83
C TYR A 60 7.45 17.48 -11.08
N GLN A 61 7.46 16.77 -12.22
CA GLN A 61 6.85 17.27 -13.46
C GLN A 61 5.34 17.54 -13.31
N GLN A 62 4.63 16.64 -12.63
CA GLN A 62 3.19 16.81 -12.36
C GLN A 62 2.88 18.00 -11.47
N LEU A 63 3.83 18.44 -10.63
CA LEU A 63 3.67 19.58 -9.72
C LEU A 63 4.26 20.88 -10.28
N LYS A 64 4.92 20.84 -11.44
CA LYS A 64 5.57 22.00 -12.05
C LYS A 64 4.61 23.13 -12.38
N PHE A 65 3.32 22.83 -12.59
CA PHE A 65 2.28 23.86 -12.76
C PHE A 65 2.12 24.78 -11.54
N LEU A 66 2.58 24.36 -10.35
CA LEU A 66 2.56 25.20 -9.15
C LEU A 66 3.60 26.33 -9.19
N GLU A 67 4.58 26.27 -10.08
CA GLU A 67 5.56 27.34 -10.30
C GLU A 67 4.92 28.54 -11.01
N ASP A 68 3.93 28.30 -11.89
CA ASP A 68 3.18 29.35 -12.60
C ASP A 68 1.91 29.76 -11.83
N GLN A 69 2.11 30.40 -10.69
CA GLN A 69 1.01 30.96 -9.88
C GLN A 69 0.39 32.22 -10.49
N GLY A 70 1.03 32.81 -11.51
CA GLY A 70 0.54 33.99 -12.22
C GLY A 70 -0.53 33.67 -13.26
N ALA A 71 -0.57 32.44 -13.76
CA ALA A 71 -1.64 31.91 -14.61
C ALA A 71 -2.83 31.35 -13.82
N TRP A 72 -2.81 31.40 -12.48
CA TRP A 72 -3.96 31.01 -11.69
C TRP A 72 -5.13 31.94 -12.00
N TYR A 73 -6.32 31.36 -12.09
CA TYR A 73 -7.53 32.14 -12.24
C TYR A 73 -7.75 32.95 -10.95
N THR A 74 -7.38 34.24 -10.97
CA THR A 74 -7.53 35.16 -9.85
C THR A 74 -8.69 36.13 -10.09
N PRO A 75 -9.91 35.84 -9.61
CA PRO A 75 -11.08 36.68 -9.85
C PRO A 75 -11.02 38.07 -9.17
N PHE A 76 -10.14 38.26 -8.19
CA PHE A 76 -10.13 39.46 -7.33
C PHE A 76 -9.09 40.52 -7.73
N THR A 77 -8.10 40.18 -8.56
CA THR A 77 -6.99 41.10 -8.91
C THR A 77 -7.16 41.78 -10.27
N ARG A 78 -8.17 41.38 -11.06
CA ARG A 78 -8.50 41.96 -12.36
C ARG A 78 -9.96 42.40 -12.40
N PRO A 79 -10.30 43.61 -11.91
CA PRO A 79 -11.67 44.11 -11.95
C PRO A 79 -12.17 44.15 -13.39
N GLY A 80 -13.34 43.55 -13.66
CA GLY A 80 -13.95 43.50 -14.99
C GLY A 80 -13.77 42.19 -15.76
N MET A 81 -12.93 41.24 -15.30
CA MET A 81 -12.94 39.89 -15.88
C MET A 81 -14.17 39.11 -15.40
N THR A 82 -15.09 38.80 -16.32
CA THR A 82 -16.16 37.83 -16.05
C THR A 82 -15.53 36.46 -15.81
N GLY A 83 -15.70 35.93 -14.61
CA GLY A 83 -15.19 34.59 -14.32
C GLY A 83 -15.87 33.49 -15.11
N PRO A 84 -15.24 32.31 -15.25
CA PRO A 84 -15.87 31.15 -15.88
C PRO A 84 -17.11 30.70 -15.12
N TYR A 85 -17.25 31.13 -13.86
CA TYR A 85 -18.43 30.91 -13.05
C TYR A 85 -19.28 32.19 -13.04
N LYS A 86 -20.54 32.07 -13.47
CA LYS A 86 -21.58 33.07 -13.19
C LYS A 86 -21.96 32.98 -11.72
N ILE A 87 -21.17 33.59 -10.85
CA ILE A 87 -21.41 33.62 -9.39
C ILE A 87 -22.46 34.68 -9.04
N ARG A 88 -23.65 34.63 -9.66
CA ARG A 88 -24.81 35.40 -9.22
C ARG A 88 -26.10 34.70 -9.61
N GLN A 89 -26.94 34.46 -8.60
CA GLN A 89 -28.20 35.18 -8.55
C GLN A 89 -28.12 36.14 -7.37
#